data_AF-A0AAE4CU58-F1
#
_entry.id   AF-A0AAE4CU58-F1
#
_cell.length_a   1.000
_cell.length_b   1.000
_cell.length_c   1.000
_cell.angle_alpha   90.00
_cell.angle_beta   90.00
_cell.angle_gamma   90.00
#
_symmetry.space_group_name_H-M   'P 1'
#
loop_
_entity.id
_entity.type
_entity.pdbx_description
1 polymer ?
#
loop_
_entity_poly.entity_id
_entity_poly.type
_entity_poly.pdbx_seq_one_letter_code
_entity_poly.pdbx_strand_id
1 'polypeptide(L)'
;MKKLLISMPALLLLAACGSAPDDTTAAPSPSAVPSATPSVPAFTDVSRGDTDSIVKLLRFTPGNGQAVVVEPVIFLTNPEFCETFHIPADDKRCLSAWNTADSEAKITLPCADAAVFALVDQSDPGTCMDDRGAGSCETSATDFADRLGDGTPLIRLTTENGVAVRLAELYVP
;
A
#
# COMPACT_ATOMS: atom_id res chain seq x y z
N MET A 1 -28.37 18.98 -30.41
CA MET A 1 -29.77 18.54 -30.58
C MET A 1 -29.81 17.20 -31.30
N LYS A 2 -30.14 16.10 -30.61
CA LYS A 2 -30.91 14.98 -31.18
C LYS A 2 -31.25 13.96 -30.08
N LYS A 3 -32.56 13.82 -29.84
CA LYS A 3 -33.22 12.84 -28.97
C LYS A 3 -33.50 11.55 -29.77
N LEU A 4 -33.36 10.41 -29.13
CA LEU A 4 -33.95 9.10 -29.45
C LEU A 4 -34.03 8.40 -28.07
N LEU A 5 -35.14 8.22 -27.36
CA LEU A 5 -36.52 7.77 -27.60
C LEU A 5 -36.67 6.33 -28.14
N ILE A 6 -37.17 5.49 -27.22
CA ILE A 6 -38.12 4.38 -27.38
C ILE A 6 -37.52 3.01 -27.74
N SER A 7 -37.66 2.02 -26.85
CA SER A 7 -38.72 0.99 -27.00
C SER A 7 -38.58 -0.11 -25.97
N MET A 8 -39.71 -0.47 -25.35
CA MET A 8 -39.91 -1.54 -24.39
C MET A 8 -40.88 -2.54 -25.03
N PRO A 9 -40.54 -3.84 -25.05
CA PRO A 9 -41.54 -4.91 -24.92
C PRO A 9 -41.00 -6.01 -23.98
N ALA A 10 -41.75 -6.97 -23.47
CA ALA A 10 -43.16 -7.21 -23.27
C ALA A 10 -43.19 -8.44 -22.33
N LEU A 11 -44.23 -8.52 -21.49
CA LEU A 11 -44.56 -9.68 -20.67
C LEU A 11 -44.62 -10.97 -21.51
N LEU A 12 -44.13 -12.07 -20.94
CA LEU A 12 -44.62 -13.41 -21.23
C LEU A 12 -44.89 -14.13 -19.90
N LEU A 13 -46.18 -14.37 -19.65
CA LEU A 13 -46.71 -15.27 -18.64
C LEU A 13 -46.42 -16.72 -19.03
N LEU A 14 -46.11 -17.57 -18.05
CA LEU A 14 -46.48 -18.98 -18.04
C LEU A 14 -46.90 -19.38 -16.61
N ALA A 15 -48.16 -19.80 -16.50
CA ALA A 15 -48.73 -20.43 -15.32
C ALA A 15 -48.42 -21.93 -15.33
N ALA A 16 -48.20 -22.52 -14.15
CA ALA A 16 -48.43 -23.94 -13.91
C ALA A 16 -48.79 -24.16 -12.43
N CYS A 17 -49.98 -24.72 -12.21
CA CYS A 17 -50.47 -25.24 -10.93
C CYS A 17 -49.75 -26.55 -10.56
N GLY A 18 -49.66 -26.85 -9.26
CA GLY A 18 -49.71 -28.25 -8.82
C GLY A 18 -48.98 -28.61 -7.53
N SER A 19 -49.75 -28.73 -6.46
CA SER A 19 -49.73 -29.83 -5.47
C SER A 19 -48.79 -29.81 -4.25
N ALA A 20 -49.47 -29.73 -3.10
CA ALA A 20 -49.21 -30.35 -1.78
C ALA A 20 -48.19 -29.70 -0.81
N PRO A 21 -48.60 -29.44 0.46
CA PRO A 21 -47.70 -29.07 1.53
C PRO A 21 -47.14 -30.35 2.18
N ASP A 22 -45.84 -30.57 2.06
CA ASP A 22 -45.13 -31.43 3.00
C ASP A 22 -44.63 -30.54 4.15
N ASP A 23 -45.34 -30.63 5.27
CA ASP A 23 -44.88 -30.20 6.60
C ASP A 23 -43.65 -31.03 6.98
N THR A 24 -42.48 -30.62 6.48
CA THR A 24 -41.21 -30.97 7.11
C THR A 24 -40.74 -29.75 7.86
N THR A 25 -40.94 -29.76 9.18
CA THR A 25 -40.32 -28.84 10.13
C THR A 25 -38.79 -28.97 9.98
N ALA A 26 -38.22 -28.20 9.05
CA ALA A 26 -36.79 -27.99 8.97
C ALA A 26 -36.41 -27.15 10.19
N ALA A 27 -35.71 -27.77 11.15
CA ALA A 27 -35.04 -27.03 12.20
C ALA A 27 -34.18 -25.93 11.56
N PRO A 28 -34.18 -24.69 12.06
CA PRO A 28 -33.32 -23.65 11.52
C PRO A 28 -31.87 -24.12 11.66
N SER A 29 -31.24 -24.43 10.51
CA SER A 29 -29.81 -24.67 10.46
C SER A 29 -29.11 -23.49 11.12
N PRO A 30 -28.15 -23.71 12.03
CA PRO A 30 -27.36 -22.62 12.58
C PRO A 30 -26.75 -21.87 11.39
N SER A 31 -27.15 -20.62 11.22
CA SER A 31 -26.54 -19.74 10.23
C SER A 31 -25.06 -19.74 10.52
N ALA A 32 -24.27 -20.31 9.61
CA ALA A 32 -22.82 -20.28 9.70
C ALA A 32 -22.43 -18.81 9.80
N VAL A 33 -21.87 -18.43 10.95
CA VAL A 33 -21.25 -17.12 11.11
C VAL A 33 -20.16 -17.07 10.03
N PRO A 34 -20.15 -16.05 9.14
CA PRO A 34 -19.07 -15.91 8.18
C PRO A 34 -17.77 -15.87 8.99
N SER A 35 -16.90 -16.87 8.78
CA SER A 35 -15.55 -16.83 9.33
C SER A 35 -14.94 -15.51 8.91
N ALA A 36 -14.49 -14.70 9.87
CA ALA A 36 -13.83 -13.44 9.57
C ALA A 36 -12.61 -13.74 8.71
N THR A 37 -12.68 -13.41 7.41
CA THR A 37 -11.52 -13.47 6.53
C THR A 37 -10.46 -12.57 7.14
N PRO A 38 -9.22 -13.04 7.36
CA PRO A 38 -8.14 -12.18 7.79
C PRO A 38 -8.04 -11.00 6.83
N SER A 39 -8.20 -9.77 7.35
CA SER A 39 -8.13 -8.58 6.50
C SER A 39 -6.67 -8.28 6.19
N VAL A 40 -6.33 -8.27 4.89
CA VAL A 40 -5.06 -7.73 4.42
C VAL A 40 -4.93 -6.28 4.95
N PRO A 41 -3.76 -5.87 5.47
CA PRO A 41 -3.53 -4.49 5.90
C PRO A 41 -3.90 -3.50 4.80
N ALA A 42 -4.47 -2.36 5.16
CA ALA A 42 -4.74 -1.30 4.21
C ALA A 42 -3.44 -0.53 3.90
N PHE A 43 -3.30 -0.06 2.65
CA PHE A 43 -2.24 0.87 2.28
C PHE A 43 -2.46 2.24 2.94
N THR A 44 -1.37 2.87 3.39
CA THR A 44 -1.40 4.22 3.94
C THR A 44 -1.70 5.25 2.83
N ASP A 45 -2.74 6.07 3.02
CA ASP A 45 -3.00 7.25 2.18
C ASP A 45 -2.07 8.40 2.60
N VAL A 46 -0.89 8.45 2.01
CA VAL A 46 0.14 9.48 2.28
C VAL A 46 -0.24 10.88 1.81
N SER A 47 -1.34 11.02 1.06
CA SER A 47 -1.80 12.31 0.53
C SER A 47 -2.62 13.13 1.52
N ARG A 48 -2.93 12.58 2.71
CA ARG A 48 -3.82 13.20 3.69
C ARG A 48 -3.32 12.99 5.11
N GLY A 49 -3.54 14.01 5.94
CA GLY A 49 -3.15 13.98 7.34
C GLY A 49 -1.65 13.79 7.52
N ASP A 50 -1.27 13.46 8.76
CA ASP A 50 0.12 13.22 9.13
C ASP A 50 0.38 11.71 9.07
N THR A 51 1.46 11.32 8.39
CA THR A 51 1.80 9.90 8.21
C THR A 51 3.28 9.64 8.43
N ASP A 52 3.61 8.43 8.87
CA ASP A 52 4.96 7.87 8.90
C ASP A 52 4.87 6.46 8.32
N SER A 53 5.37 6.26 7.10
CA SER A 53 5.15 5.03 6.34
C SER A 53 6.34 4.66 5.46
N ILE A 54 6.47 3.37 5.14
CA ILE A 54 7.42 2.89 4.15
C ILE A 54 6.76 2.92 2.78
N VAL A 55 7.44 3.52 1.80
CA VAL A 55 6.97 3.65 0.41
C VAL A 55 8.09 3.32 -0.55
N LYS A 56 7.75 2.96 -1.80
CA LYS A 56 8.69 3.01 -2.91
C LYS A 56 8.81 4.43 -3.40
N LEU A 57 10.03 4.94 -3.48
CA LEU A 57 10.31 6.20 -4.15
C LEU A 57 10.38 5.94 -5.66
N LEU A 58 9.44 6.51 -6.41
CA LEU A 58 9.39 6.36 -7.87
C LEU A 58 10.11 7.51 -8.59
N ARG A 59 10.06 8.71 -8.02
CA ARG A 59 10.74 9.89 -8.55
C ARG A 59 10.90 10.96 -7.48
N PHE A 60 12.01 11.68 -7.51
CA PHE A 60 12.20 12.89 -6.72
C PHE A 60 12.73 14.01 -7.61
N THR A 61 12.22 15.22 -7.44
CA THR A 61 12.71 16.42 -8.13
C THR A 61 13.17 17.42 -7.07
N PRO A 62 14.49 17.64 -6.88
CA PRO A 62 15.00 18.58 -5.90
C PRO A 62 14.89 20.04 -6.39
N GLY A 63 14.99 20.99 -5.46
CA GLY A 63 15.01 22.43 -5.75
C GLY A 63 13.66 23.13 -5.57
N ASN A 64 13.48 24.28 -6.23
CA ASN A 64 12.26 25.09 -6.07
C ASN A 64 11.03 24.35 -6.59
N GLY A 65 9.99 24.25 -5.75
CA GLY A 65 8.78 23.50 -6.09
C GLY A 65 8.99 21.99 -6.11
N GLN A 66 9.91 21.51 -5.27
CA GLN A 66 10.24 20.10 -5.15
C GLN A 66 9.02 19.22 -4.93
N ALA A 67 9.05 18.07 -5.58
CA ALA A 67 7.97 17.10 -5.58
C ALA A 67 8.53 15.69 -5.52
N VAL A 68 7.76 14.81 -4.89
CA VAL A 68 8.08 13.40 -4.75
C VAL A 68 6.94 12.57 -5.33
N VAL A 69 7.27 11.54 -6.09
CA VAL A 69 6.33 10.53 -6.57
C VAL A 69 6.64 9.23 -5.84
N VAL A 70 5.65 8.71 -5.12
CA VAL A 70 5.79 7.52 -4.29
C VAL A 70 4.70 6.50 -4.59
N GLU A 71 4.98 5.26 -4.24
CA GLU A 71 4.01 4.17 -4.22
C GLU A 71 3.94 3.60 -2.80
N PRO A 72 2.79 3.71 -2.12
CA PRO A 72 2.58 3.05 -0.84
C PRO A 72 2.79 1.54 -0.96
N VAL A 73 3.44 0.96 0.05
CA VAL A 73 3.64 -0.49 0.15
C VAL A 73 3.25 -0.99 1.53
N ILE A 74 2.90 -2.26 1.62
CA ILE A 74 2.83 -2.99 2.89
C ILE A 74 4.19 -3.68 3.04
N PHE A 75 5.02 -3.17 3.95
CA PHE A 75 6.32 -3.75 4.29
C PHE A 75 6.17 -4.65 5.51
N LEU A 76 6.49 -5.94 5.36
CA LEU A 76 6.35 -6.94 6.43
C LEU A 76 7.60 -7.82 6.50
N THR A 77 7.88 -8.34 7.70
CA THR A 77 8.82 -9.45 7.83
C THR A 77 8.25 -10.68 7.11
N ASN A 78 9.11 -11.57 6.65
CA ASN A 78 8.63 -12.67 5.82
C ASN A 78 7.63 -13.64 6.47
N PRO A 79 7.78 -14.02 7.75
CA PRO A 79 6.77 -14.82 8.43
C PRO A 79 5.40 -14.13 8.41
N GLU A 80 5.36 -12.83 8.74
CA GLU A 80 4.13 -12.03 8.75
C GLU A 80 3.55 -11.86 7.35
N PHE A 81 4.39 -11.65 6.34
CA PHE A 81 3.97 -11.51 4.95
C PHE A 81 3.30 -12.80 4.46
N CYS A 82 3.96 -13.94 4.64
CA CYS A 82 3.43 -15.21 4.16
C CYS A 82 2.18 -15.65 4.92
N GLU A 83 2.09 -15.36 6.22
CA GLU A 83 0.86 -15.53 6.99
C GLU A 83 -0.28 -14.65 6.46
N THR A 84 -0.04 -13.33 6.34
CA THR A 84 -1.03 -12.34 5.89
C THR A 84 -1.60 -12.68 4.50
N PHE A 85 -0.73 -13.09 3.58
CA PHE A 85 -1.10 -13.39 2.20
C PHE A 85 -1.35 -14.88 1.94
N HIS A 86 -1.37 -15.72 2.98
CA HIS A 86 -1.63 -17.16 2.92
C HIS A 86 -0.72 -17.89 1.92
N ILE A 87 0.55 -17.50 1.88
CA ILE A 87 1.58 -18.11 1.02
C ILE A 87 2.21 -19.28 1.79
N PRO A 88 2.37 -20.46 1.17
CA PRO A 88 3.08 -21.58 1.78
C PRO A 88 4.49 -21.19 2.22
N ALA A 89 4.90 -21.60 3.42
CA ALA A 89 6.18 -21.21 4.02
C ALA A 89 7.41 -21.70 3.21
N ASP A 90 7.24 -22.71 2.36
CA ASP A 90 8.25 -23.25 1.46
C ASP A 90 8.31 -22.55 0.09
N ASP A 91 7.43 -21.57 -0.17
CA ASP A 91 7.50 -20.72 -1.35
C ASP A 91 8.79 -19.87 -1.30
N LYS A 92 9.47 -19.75 -2.45
CA LYS A 92 10.70 -18.94 -2.58
C LYS A 92 10.54 -17.50 -2.08
N ARG A 93 9.33 -16.93 -2.15
CA ARG A 93 9.02 -15.59 -1.64
C ARG A 93 9.19 -15.54 -0.12
N CYS A 94 8.88 -16.60 0.59
CA CYS A 94 8.99 -16.70 2.05
C CYS A 94 10.43 -16.91 2.54
N LEU A 95 11.41 -17.07 1.65
CA LEU A 95 12.82 -17.30 2.01
C LEU A 95 13.63 -16.01 2.22
N SER A 96 13.14 -14.86 1.77
CA SER A 96 13.73 -13.54 2.05
C SER A 96 13.61 -13.17 3.54
N ALA A 97 14.29 -12.11 3.98
CA ALA A 97 14.09 -11.59 5.35
C ALA A 97 12.77 -10.79 5.50
N TRP A 98 12.32 -10.17 4.41
CA TRP A 98 11.16 -9.29 4.35
C TRP A 98 10.59 -9.30 2.91
N ASN A 99 9.36 -8.80 2.78
CA ASN A 99 8.70 -8.60 1.49
C ASN A 99 7.85 -7.33 1.51
N THR A 100 7.48 -6.90 0.31
CA THR A 100 6.51 -5.81 0.12
C THR A 100 5.33 -6.29 -0.70
N ALA A 101 4.14 -5.81 -0.37
CA ALA A 101 3.01 -5.79 -1.29
C ALA A 101 2.85 -4.37 -1.83
N ASP A 102 2.71 -4.27 -3.15
CA ASP A 102 2.64 -3.02 -3.89
C ASP A 102 1.19 -2.56 -4.01
N SER A 103 0.95 -1.26 -3.83
CA SER A 103 -0.40 -0.69 -4.02
C SER A 103 -0.75 -0.45 -5.48
N GLU A 104 0.25 -0.43 -6.38
CA GLU A 104 0.16 0.03 -7.77
C GLU A 104 -0.31 1.49 -7.92
N ALA A 105 -0.47 2.21 -6.80
CA ALA A 105 -0.92 3.59 -6.74
C ALA A 105 0.26 4.54 -6.76
N LYS A 106 0.32 5.40 -7.79
CA LYS A 106 1.36 6.42 -7.93
C LYS A 106 0.83 7.74 -7.38
N ILE A 107 1.41 8.21 -6.29
CA ILE A 107 0.97 9.42 -5.59
C ILE A 107 2.06 10.47 -5.75
N THR A 108 1.68 11.64 -6.25
CA THR A 108 2.57 12.82 -6.30
C THR A 108 2.27 13.70 -5.09
N LEU A 109 3.29 14.00 -4.30
CA LEU A 109 3.20 14.87 -3.14
C LEU A 109 4.08 16.11 -3.33
N PRO A 110 3.64 17.28 -2.86
CA PRO A 110 4.57 18.39 -2.65
C PRO A 110 5.58 18.01 -1.57
N CYS A 111 6.81 18.48 -1.71
CA CYS A 111 7.86 18.34 -0.69
C CYS A 111 8.11 19.71 -0.04
N ALA A 112 8.17 19.76 1.28
CA ALA A 112 8.39 21.01 2.02
C ALA A 112 9.81 21.54 1.75
N ASP A 113 9.96 22.85 1.55
CA ASP A 113 11.28 23.49 1.31
C ASP A 113 12.33 23.16 2.38
N ALA A 114 11.90 22.93 3.63
CA ALA A 114 12.73 22.54 4.76
C ALA A 114 12.68 21.04 5.08
N ALA A 115 12.30 20.19 4.11
CA ALA A 115 12.24 18.75 4.31
C ALA A 115 13.62 18.18 4.68
N VAL A 116 13.60 17.17 5.53
CA VAL A 116 14.80 16.46 5.96
C VAL A 116 15.04 15.26 5.05
N PHE A 117 16.25 15.12 4.54
CA PHE A 117 16.68 13.99 3.72
C PHE A 117 17.73 13.20 4.47
N ALA A 118 17.61 11.88 4.52
CA ALA A 118 18.58 11.03 5.20
C ALA A 118 18.95 9.81 4.37
N LEU A 119 20.24 9.48 4.34
CA LEU A 119 20.79 8.33 3.61
C LEU A 119 21.44 7.34 4.58
N VAL A 120 21.46 6.07 4.21
CA VAL A 120 22.18 5.06 4.98
C VAL A 120 23.66 5.13 4.61
N ASP A 121 24.52 5.19 5.62
CA ASP A 121 25.96 5.01 5.41
C ASP A 121 26.24 3.53 5.11
N GLN A 122 26.56 3.20 3.86
CA GLN A 122 26.84 1.82 3.48
C GLN A 122 28.17 1.28 3.99
N SER A 123 29.10 2.16 4.39
CA SER A 123 30.37 1.75 4.98
C SER A 123 30.23 1.34 6.44
N ASP A 124 29.23 1.91 7.13
CA ASP A 124 28.85 1.57 8.49
C ASP A 124 27.34 1.80 8.72
N PRO A 125 26.48 0.86 8.28
CA PRO A 125 25.03 1.02 8.36
C PRO A 125 24.52 1.27 9.80
N GLY A 126 25.25 0.80 10.81
CA GLY A 126 24.83 0.92 12.20
C GLY A 126 24.94 2.33 12.81
N THR A 127 25.79 3.20 12.25
CA THR A 127 26.15 4.47 12.93
C THR A 127 25.03 5.52 12.93
N CYS A 128 24.13 5.48 11.95
CA CYS A 128 23.07 6.49 11.77
C CYS A 128 21.66 5.93 11.67
N MET A 129 21.49 4.62 11.80
CA MET A 129 20.18 3.99 11.64
C MET A 129 19.34 4.07 12.92
N ASP A 130 18.03 4.22 12.75
CA ASP A 130 17.04 3.93 13.77
C ASP A 130 16.36 2.57 13.51
N ASP A 131 15.29 2.26 14.24
CA ASP A 131 14.52 1.02 14.08
C ASP A 131 13.84 0.89 12.69
N ARG A 132 13.84 1.95 11.87
CA ARG A 132 13.07 2.04 10.62
C ARG A 132 13.88 2.60 9.43
N GLY A 133 15.21 2.67 9.50
CA GLY A 133 16.08 3.10 8.39
C GLY A 133 17.06 4.20 8.77
N ALA A 134 17.47 5.03 7.79
CA ALA A 134 18.34 6.18 8.05
C ALA A 134 17.68 7.15 9.04
N GLY A 135 18.24 7.27 10.24
CA GLY A 135 17.74 8.11 11.32
C GLY A 135 18.38 9.49 11.31
N SER A 136 19.70 9.56 11.54
CA SER A 136 20.43 10.80 11.82
C SER A 136 21.45 11.21 10.74
N CYS A 137 21.70 10.37 9.72
CA CYS A 137 22.59 10.70 8.60
C CYS A 137 21.88 11.61 7.59
N GLU A 138 21.66 12.87 7.99
CA GLU A 138 21.05 13.88 7.14
C GLU A 138 21.96 14.26 5.96
N THR A 139 21.34 14.62 4.84
CA THR A 139 22.01 15.00 3.61
C THR A 139 21.25 16.13 2.90
N SER A 140 21.82 16.64 1.80
CA SER A 140 21.12 17.62 0.96
C SER A 140 20.10 16.94 0.05
N ALA A 141 19.07 17.69 -0.38
CA ALA A 141 18.11 17.20 -1.38
C ALA A 141 18.80 16.74 -2.67
N THR A 142 19.84 17.45 -3.10
CA THR A 142 20.61 17.10 -4.31
C THR A 142 21.35 15.79 -4.12
N ASP A 143 22.08 15.63 -3.01
CA ASP A 143 22.81 14.39 -2.73
C ASP A 143 21.85 13.19 -2.58
N PHE A 144 20.69 13.41 -1.96
CA PHE A 144 19.63 12.40 -1.88
C PHE A 144 19.13 12.00 -3.26
N ALA A 145 18.85 12.97 -4.15
CA ALA A 145 18.43 12.68 -5.52
C ALA A 145 19.50 11.93 -6.31
N ASP A 146 20.76 12.37 -6.22
CA ASP A 146 21.89 11.77 -6.94
C ASP A 146 22.16 10.34 -6.46
N ARG A 147 22.04 10.10 -5.15
CA ARG A 147 22.25 8.78 -4.54
C ARG A 147 21.26 7.73 -5.05
N LEU A 148 19.99 8.11 -5.20
CA LEU A 148 18.91 7.17 -5.51
C LEU A 148 18.83 6.88 -7.01
N GLY A 149 19.34 7.79 -7.84
CA GLY A 149 19.43 7.61 -9.29
C GLY A 149 18.08 7.25 -9.92
N ASP A 150 18.09 6.32 -10.88
CA ASP A 150 16.89 5.81 -11.55
C ASP A 150 16.25 4.60 -10.83
N GLY A 151 16.69 4.30 -9.60
CA GLY A 151 16.19 3.18 -8.81
C GLY A 151 14.76 3.40 -8.29
N THR A 152 14.19 2.36 -7.68
CA THR A 152 12.94 2.44 -6.90
C THR A 152 13.18 2.03 -5.45
N PRO A 153 14.03 2.76 -4.71
CA PRO A 153 14.39 2.40 -3.35
C PRO A 153 13.17 2.50 -2.43
N LEU A 154 13.19 1.69 -1.37
CA LEU A 154 12.28 1.87 -0.26
C LEU A 154 12.78 3.03 0.60
N ILE A 155 11.86 3.92 0.96
CA ILE A 155 12.13 5.03 1.87
C ILE A 155 11.09 5.05 2.98
N ARG A 156 11.50 5.49 4.16
CA ARG A 156 10.58 5.97 5.19
C ARG A 156 10.19 7.41 4.84
N LEU A 157 8.92 7.60 4.55
CA LEU A 157 8.30 8.88 4.23
C LEU A 157 7.50 9.37 5.43
N THR A 158 7.81 10.57 5.89
CA THR A 158 6.96 11.31 6.83
C THR A 158 6.24 12.43 6.08
N THR A 159 4.93 12.50 6.25
CA THR A 159 4.10 13.58 5.72
C THR A 159 3.42 14.36 6.83
N GLU A 160 3.22 15.65 6.59
CA GLU A 160 2.36 16.53 7.39
C GLU A 160 1.27 17.08 6.48
N ASN A 161 0.01 16.77 6.77
CA ASN A 161 -1.15 17.11 5.94
C ASN A 161 -0.96 16.84 4.43
N GLY A 162 -0.34 15.70 4.08
CA GLY A 162 -0.08 15.31 2.70
C GLY A 162 1.12 16.02 2.02
N VAL A 163 1.92 16.77 2.77
CA VAL A 163 3.19 17.34 2.31
C VAL A 163 4.34 16.49 2.83
N ALA A 164 5.27 16.08 1.97
CA ALA A 164 6.46 15.35 2.40
C ALA A 164 7.40 16.26 3.19
N VAL A 165 7.69 15.90 4.44
CA VAL A 165 8.57 16.66 5.35
C VAL A 165 9.84 15.91 5.71
N ARG A 166 9.86 14.59 5.52
CA ARG A 166 11.07 13.77 5.70
C ARG A 166 11.09 12.60 4.74
N LEU A 167 12.22 12.39 4.08
CA LEU A 167 12.51 11.25 3.23
C LEU A 167 13.80 10.60 3.73
N ALA A 168 13.71 9.35 4.19
CA ALA A 168 14.88 8.62 4.68
C ALA A 168 15.03 7.29 3.97
N GLU A 169 16.22 6.98 3.48
CA GLU A 169 16.53 5.68 2.88
C GLU A 169 16.27 4.56 3.89
N LEU A 170 15.52 3.54 3.47
CA LEU A 170 15.35 2.32 4.25
C LEU A 170 16.56 1.42 4.02
N TYR A 171 17.27 1.02 5.08
CA TYR A 171 18.29 -0.01 4.96
C TYR A 171 17.64 -1.37 4.94
N VAL A 172 18.07 -2.17 3.98
CA VAL A 172 17.52 -3.48 3.77
C VAL A 172 18.68 -4.45 3.47
N PRO A 173 19.13 -5.23 4.47
CA PRO A 173 20.35 -6.03 4.40
C PRO A 173 20.27 -7.21 3.42
#